data_AF-A0A352UPM7-F1
#
_entry.id   AF-A0A352UPM7-F1
#
_cell.length_a   1.000
_cell.length_b   1.000
_cell.length_c   1.000
_cell.angle_alpha   90.00
_cell.angle_beta   90.00
_cell.angle_gamma   90.00
#
_symmetry.space_group_name_H-M   'P 1'
#
loop_
_entity.id
_entity.type
_entity.pdbx_description
1 polymer ?
#
loop_
_entity_poly.entity_id
_entity_poly.type
_entity_poly.pdbx_seq_one_letter_code
_entity_poly.pdbx_strand_id
1 'polypeptide(L)'
;MKKILKFFSSMKFGMLLLLLLLAVSFVGSLITQGGPRDYYLAEYAEWGELLLWLKLDSVFASWYFVSLVSLLCVSLIFCSVSRFGATGKICRAMPLAAAKAEAREIAADQAELEAFVKARRFRPLKTPEGEVWAKNLAGHYGSFVVHLSLLLLLLCASAVLFLSSYQDVTLHPGESVKL
;
A
#
# COMPACT_ATOMS: atom_id res chain seq x y z
N MET A 1 21.36 14.47 -4.87
CA MET A 1 20.31 13.55 -5.36
C MET A 1 20.20 12.24 -4.58
N LYS A 2 21.26 11.43 -4.41
CA LYS A 2 21.21 10.14 -3.66
C LYS A 2 20.72 10.24 -2.20
N LYS A 3 20.97 11.36 -1.50
CA LYS A 3 20.53 11.58 -0.10
C LYS A 3 19.01 11.77 0.03
N ILE A 4 18.40 12.52 -0.88
CA ILE A 4 16.95 12.77 -0.89
C ILE A 4 16.19 11.47 -1.14
N LEU A 5 16.63 10.69 -2.13
CA LEU A 5 16.07 9.37 -2.43
C LEU A 5 16.16 8.40 -1.24
N LYS A 6 17.28 8.43 -0.49
CA LYS A 6 17.43 7.66 0.74
C LYS A 6 16.49 8.11 1.86
N PHE A 7 16.18 9.40 1.95
CA PHE A 7 15.25 9.94 2.93
C PHE A 7 13.82 9.47 2.67
N PHE A 8 13.32 9.62 1.42
CA PHE A 8 11.99 9.16 1.04
C PHE A 8 11.84 7.63 1.05
N SER A 9 12.95 6.89 0.83
CA SER A 9 13.00 5.43 0.96
C SER A 9 13.18 4.93 2.40
N SER A 10 13.17 5.82 3.40
CA SER A 10 13.31 5.44 4.80
C SER A 10 12.01 4.86 5.35
N MET A 11 12.09 3.66 5.93
CA MET A 11 10.94 3.04 6.60
C MET A 11 10.37 3.93 7.72
N LYS A 12 11.23 4.68 8.42
CA LYS A 12 10.82 5.60 9.49
C LYS A 12 9.96 6.74 8.96
N PHE A 13 10.28 7.24 7.77
CA PHE A 13 9.52 8.33 7.15
C PHE A 13 8.12 7.85 6.74
N GLY A 14 8.02 6.69 6.09
CA GLY A 14 6.72 6.09 5.76
C GLY A 14 5.86 5.81 6.99
N MET A 15 6.46 5.30 8.08
CA MET A 15 5.75 5.06 9.34
C MET A 15 5.23 6.34 10.00
N LEU A 16 6.03 7.42 9.97
CA LEU A 16 5.60 8.73 10.45
C LEU A 16 4.40 9.26 9.63
N LEU A 17 4.45 9.15 8.31
CA LEU A 17 3.33 9.56 7.45
C LEU A 17 2.05 8.78 7.74
N LEU A 18 2.17 7.46 7.94
CA LEU A 18 1.04 6.62 8.28
C LEU A 18 0.42 7.03 9.63
N LEU A 19 1.25 7.35 10.63
CA LEU A 19 0.79 7.82 11.94
C LEU A 19 0.09 9.19 11.85
N LEU A 20 0.62 10.11 11.04
CA LEU A 20 0.00 11.41 10.80
C LEU A 20 -1.35 11.26 10.08
N LEU A 21 -1.42 10.41 9.05
CA LEU A 21 -2.67 10.11 8.37
C LEU A 21 -3.68 9.49 9.33
N LEU A 22 -3.26 8.54 10.16
CA LEU A 22 -4.13 7.93 11.17
C LEU A 22 -4.69 8.99 12.13
N ALA A 23 -3.86 9.90 12.64
CA ALA A 23 -4.30 10.95 13.55
C ALA A 23 -5.29 11.92 12.88
N VAL A 24 -4.98 12.37 11.66
CA VAL A 24 -5.87 13.28 10.90
C VAL A 24 -7.18 12.58 10.54
N SER A 25 -7.14 11.33 10.09
CA SER A 25 -8.35 10.54 9.80
C SER A 25 -9.18 10.32 11.05
N PHE A 26 -8.55 10.03 12.19
CA PHE A 26 -9.26 9.87 13.46
C PHE A 26 -10.00 11.15 13.85
N VAL A 27 -9.34 12.32 13.80
CA VAL A 27 -9.99 13.61 14.07
C VAL A 27 -11.10 13.91 13.08
N GLY A 28 -10.89 13.68 11.78
CA GLY A 28 -11.90 13.88 10.75
C GLY A 28 -13.11 12.96 10.90
N SER A 29 -12.94 11.76 11.45
CA SER A 29 -14.06 10.85 11.74
C SER A 29 -14.90 11.24 12.96
N LEU A 30 -14.39 12.11 13.84
CA LEU A 30 -15.15 12.61 15.00
C LEU A 30 -16.09 13.77 14.64
N ILE A 31 -15.83 14.45 13.52
CA ILE A 31 -16.56 15.65 13.09
C ILE A 31 -17.42 15.27 11.88
N THR A 32 -18.68 15.71 11.86
CA THR A 32 -19.57 15.54 10.70
C THR A 32 -18.89 16.12 9.45
N GLN A 33 -18.90 15.38 8.34
CA GLN A 33 -18.26 15.82 7.08
C GLN A 33 -19.33 16.30 6.09
N GLY A 34 -18.99 17.31 5.28
CA GLY A 34 -19.82 17.75 4.15
C GLY A 34 -21.13 18.47 4.49
N GLY A 35 -21.34 18.87 5.75
CA GLY A 35 -22.48 19.70 6.15
C GLY A 35 -22.44 21.13 5.57
N PRO A 36 -23.58 21.85 5.57
CA PRO A 36 -23.60 23.27 5.22
C PRO A 36 -22.92 24.12 6.31
N ARG A 37 -22.41 25.30 5.94
CA ARG A 37 -21.72 26.23 6.88
C ARG A 37 -22.56 26.51 8.14
N ASP A 38 -23.86 26.76 7.96
CA ASP A 38 -24.77 27.10 9.06
C ASP A 38 -24.90 25.97 10.08
N TYR A 39 -24.81 24.71 9.64
CA TYR A 39 -24.81 23.55 10.54
C TYR A 39 -23.61 23.60 11.49
N TYR A 40 -22.41 23.91 10.98
CA TYR A 40 -21.21 23.97 11.83
C TYR A 40 -21.22 25.15 12.80
N LEU A 41 -21.76 26.30 12.39
CA LEU A 41 -21.91 27.46 13.26
C LEU A 41 -22.92 27.21 14.39
N ALA A 42 -23.99 26.46 14.10
CA ALA A 42 -25.00 26.11 15.10
C ALA A 42 -24.52 25.01 16.06
N GLU A 43 -23.93 23.94 15.53
CA GLU A 43 -23.53 22.76 16.32
C GLU A 43 -22.28 22.99 17.16
N TYR A 44 -21.28 23.71 16.61
CA TYR A 44 -19.97 23.89 17.25
C TYR A 44 -19.76 25.30 17.83
N ALA A 45 -20.79 26.15 17.81
CA ALA A 45 -20.79 27.50 18.37
C ALA A 45 -19.51 28.29 18.04
N GLU A 46 -18.73 28.70 19.06
CA GLU A 46 -17.49 29.47 18.91
C GLU A 46 -16.39 28.76 18.11
N TRP A 47 -16.44 27.43 18.01
CA TRP A 47 -15.46 26.64 17.26
C TRP A 47 -15.84 26.47 15.79
N GLY A 48 -17.09 26.75 15.41
CA GLY A 48 -17.60 26.48 14.06
C GLY A 48 -16.79 27.18 12.95
N GLU A 49 -16.47 28.47 13.12
CA GLU A 49 -15.65 29.21 12.16
C GLU A 49 -14.22 28.66 12.06
N LEU A 50 -13.62 28.25 13.19
CA LEU A 50 -12.27 27.67 13.20
C LEU A 50 -12.23 26.33 12.48
N LEU A 51 -13.26 25.48 12.69
CA LEU A 51 -13.38 24.19 12.02
C LEU A 51 -13.44 24.36 10.50
N LEU A 52 -14.27 25.29 10.03
CA LEU A 52 -14.41 25.60 8.60
C LEU A 52 -13.12 26.20 8.01
N TRP A 53 -12.45 27.07 8.77
CA TRP A 53 -11.18 27.66 8.32
C TRP A 53 -10.06 26.61 8.18
N LEU A 54 -10.00 25.65 9.10
CA LEU A 54 -9.08 24.50 9.05
C LEU A 54 -9.53 23.41 8.07
N LYS A 55 -10.67 23.58 7.38
CA LYS A 55 -11.30 22.55 6.54
C LYS A 55 -11.55 21.22 7.25
N LEU A 56 -11.93 21.28 8.53
CA LEU A 56 -12.27 20.09 9.32
C LEU A 56 -13.66 19.54 8.95
N ASP A 57 -14.48 20.33 8.26
CA ASP A 57 -15.72 19.92 7.57
C ASP A 57 -15.48 19.02 6.34
N SER A 58 -14.25 19.06 5.79
CA SER A 58 -13.88 18.40 4.54
C SER A 58 -12.44 17.85 4.59
N VAL A 59 -12.08 17.17 5.69
CA VAL A 59 -10.71 16.70 5.97
C VAL A 59 -10.17 15.82 4.85
N PHE A 60 -10.98 14.87 4.35
CA PHE A 60 -10.55 13.89 3.37
C PHE A 60 -10.28 14.47 1.96
N ALA A 61 -10.79 15.68 1.68
CA ALA A 61 -10.53 16.44 0.46
C ALA A 61 -9.61 17.65 0.70
N SER A 62 -9.15 17.86 1.93
CA SER A 62 -8.30 18.99 2.30
C SER A 62 -6.90 18.88 1.69
N TRP A 63 -6.28 20.03 1.44
CA TRP A 63 -4.95 20.09 0.83
C TRP A 63 -3.88 19.39 1.67
N TYR A 64 -3.98 19.43 3.00
CA TYR A 64 -3.02 18.80 3.90
C TYR A 64 -3.17 17.27 3.91
N PHE A 65 -4.41 16.76 3.91
CA PHE A 65 -4.65 15.32 3.83
C PHE A 65 -4.17 14.75 2.49
N VAL A 66 -4.53 15.41 1.38
CA VAL A 66 -4.07 15.05 0.03
C VAL A 66 -2.54 15.10 -0.06
N SER A 67 -1.89 16.09 0.55
CA SER A 67 -0.43 16.19 0.59
C SER A 67 0.20 15.02 1.37
N LEU A 68 -0.36 14.64 2.52
CA LEU A 68 0.10 13.50 3.31
C LEU A 68 -0.04 12.17 2.55
N VAL A 69 -1.18 11.94 1.90
CA VAL A 69 -1.41 10.77 1.04
C VAL A 69 -0.42 10.76 -0.12
N SER A 70 -0.21 11.90 -0.78
CA SER A 70 0.72 12.03 -1.90
C SER A 70 2.16 11.71 -1.47
N LEU A 71 2.60 12.23 -0.32
CA LEU A 71 3.91 11.92 0.26
C LEU A 71 4.05 10.44 0.62
N LEU A 72 2.98 9.81 1.13
CA LEU A 72 2.96 8.38 1.41
C LEU A 72 3.12 7.58 0.12
N CYS A 73 2.38 7.91 -0.94
CA CYS A 73 2.51 7.27 -2.26
C CYS A 73 3.95 7.37 -2.78
N VAL A 74 4.56 8.56 -2.72
CA VAL A 74 5.95 8.77 -3.13
C VAL A 74 6.91 7.90 -2.31
N SER A 75 6.73 7.83 -0.99
CA SER A 75 7.56 6.99 -0.12
C SER A 75 7.42 5.51 -0.46
N LEU A 76 6.20 5.02 -0.71
CA LEU A 76 5.95 3.62 -1.12
C LEU A 76 6.62 3.29 -2.45
N ILE A 77 6.54 4.18 -3.44
CA ILE A 77 7.21 4.01 -4.74
C ILE A 77 8.72 3.87 -4.54
N PHE A 78 9.35 4.80 -3.80
CA PHE A 78 10.79 4.75 -3.57
C PHE A 78 11.23 3.51 -2.77
N CYS A 79 10.49 3.15 -1.72
CA CYS A 79 10.75 1.94 -0.94
C CYS A 79 10.65 0.68 -1.83
N SER A 80 9.62 0.60 -2.67
CA SER A 80 9.40 -0.51 -3.60
C SER A 80 10.53 -0.63 -4.62
N VAL A 81 10.90 0.47 -5.29
CA VAL A 81 11.97 0.48 -6.30
C VAL A 81 13.31 0.10 -5.67
N SER A 82 13.66 0.66 -4.51
CA SER A 82 14.92 0.34 -3.85
C SER A 82 14.99 -1.12 -3.42
N ARG A 83 13.86 -1.71 -2.98
CA ARG A 83 13.82 -3.09 -2.48
C ARG A 83 13.69 -4.11 -3.59
N PHE A 84 13.07 -3.77 -4.73
CA PHE A 84 12.85 -4.67 -5.85
C PHE A 84 14.16 -5.31 -6.35
N GLY A 85 15.19 -4.50 -6.59
CA GLY A 85 16.50 -4.99 -7.03
C GLY A 85 17.22 -5.84 -5.97
N ALA A 86 17.09 -5.49 -4.69
CA ALA A 86 17.67 -6.26 -3.59
C ALA A 86 16.99 -7.64 -3.46
N THR A 87 15.66 -7.68 -3.54
CA THR A 87 14.88 -8.93 -3.55
C THR A 87 15.28 -9.83 -4.72
N GLY A 88 15.45 -9.27 -5.92
CA GLY A 88 15.91 -10.04 -7.08
C GLY A 88 17.29 -10.69 -6.87
N LYS A 89 18.22 -9.99 -6.20
CA LYS A 89 19.52 -10.56 -5.82
C LYS A 89 19.37 -11.71 -4.83
N ILE A 90 18.51 -11.56 -3.81
CA ILE A 90 18.24 -12.62 -2.81
C ILE A 90 17.65 -13.86 -3.49
N CYS A 91 16.64 -13.69 -4.36
CA CYS A 91 16.01 -14.81 -5.07
C CYS A 91 16.98 -15.56 -5.99
N ARG A 92 18.00 -14.89 -6.53
CA ARG A 92 19.05 -15.53 -7.35
C ARG A 92 20.16 -16.15 -6.51
N ALA A 93 20.53 -15.52 -5.40
CA ALA A 93 21.62 -15.97 -4.54
C ALA A 93 21.21 -17.16 -3.65
N MET A 94 19.95 -17.24 -3.22
CA MET A 94 19.49 -18.29 -2.29
C MET A 94 19.63 -19.71 -2.88
N PRO A 95 19.22 -20.03 -4.12
CA PRO A 95 19.45 -21.35 -4.70
C PRO A 95 20.94 -21.68 -4.87
N LEU A 96 21.76 -20.70 -5.25
CA LEU A 96 23.21 -20.89 -5.38
C LEU A 96 23.87 -21.17 -4.02
N ALA A 97 23.47 -20.45 -2.98
CA ALA A 97 23.96 -20.68 -1.62
C ALA A 97 23.52 -22.07 -1.10
N ALA A 98 22.32 -22.51 -1.44
CA ALA A 98 21.83 -23.84 -1.09
C ALA A 98 22.60 -24.96 -1.79
N ALA A 99 23.05 -24.75 -3.04
CA ALA A 99 23.88 -25.72 -3.77
C ALA A 99 25.28 -25.89 -3.15
N LYS A 100 25.82 -24.83 -2.54
CA LYS A 100 27.11 -24.84 -1.81
C LYS A 100 27.05 -25.39 -0.41
N ALA A 101 25.85 -25.46 0.17
CA ALA A 101 25.70 -25.81 1.58
C ALA A 101 26.11 -27.27 1.78
N GLU A 102 26.78 -27.57 2.91
CA GLU A 102 27.04 -28.95 3.30
C GLU A 102 25.69 -29.67 3.44
N ALA A 103 25.47 -30.62 2.54
CA ALA A 103 24.28 -31.43 2.53
C ALA A 103 24.53 -32.72 3.31
N ARG A 104 23.61 -33.08 4.19
CA ARG A 104 23.60 -34.41 4.79
C ARG A 104 23.10 -35.40 3.74
N GLU A 105 23.91 -36.39 3.43
CA GLU A 105 23.47 -37.52 2.60
C GLU A 105 22.34 -38.27 3.32
N ILE A 106 21.27 -38.53 2.58
CA ILE A 106 20.12 -39.30 3.05
C ILE A 106 20.08 -40.57 2.22
N ALA A 107 20.10 -41.73 2.87
CA ALA A 107 19.88 -43.01 2.22
C ALA A 107 18.38 -43.14 1.88
N ALA A 108 18.00 -42.64 0.71
CA ALA A 108 16.65 -42.73 0.16
C ALA A 108 16.74 -42.96 -1.35
N ASP A 109 15.76 -43.66 -1.91
CA ASP A 109 15.65 -43.79 -3.35
C ASP A 109 15.40 -42.41 -3.99
N GLN A 110 16.11 -42.11 -5.07
CA GLN A 110 16.05 -40.80 -5.72
C GLN A 110 14.66 -40.55 -6.32
N ALA A 111 14.00 -41.57 -6.86
CA ALA A 111 12.67 -41.43 -7.44
C ALA A 111 11.61 -41.18 -6.35
N GLU A 112 11.71 -41.87 -5.20
CA GLU A 112 10.85 -41.63 -4.05
C GLU A 112 11.02 -40.22 -3.48
N LEU A 113 12.27 -39.74 -3.36
CA LEU A 113 12.57 -38.39 -2.89
C LEU A 113 11.98 -37.34 -3.84
N GLU A 114 12.20 -37.49 -5.16
CA GLU A 114 11.64 -36.60 -6.17
C GLU A 114 10.10 -36.53 -6.12
N ALA A 115 9.44 -37.68 -6.00
CA ALA A 115 7.99 -37.75 -5.87
C ALA A 115 7.52 -36.98 -4.62
N PHE A 116 8.22 -37.13 -3.50
CA PHE A 116 7.92 -36.42 -2.26
C PHE A 116 8.07 -34.90 -2.38
N VAL A 117 9.17 -34.40 -2.99
CA VAL A 117 9.35 -32.94 -3.15
C VAL A 117 8.38 -32.34 -4.16
N LYS A 118 8.07 -33.06 -5.25
CA LYS A 118 7.04 -32.67 -6.23
C LYS A 118 5.66 -32.60 -5.60
N ALA A 119 5.27 -33.58 -4.78
CA ALA A 119 4.01 -33.57 -4.03
C ALA A 119 3.89 -32.33 -3.12
N ARG A 120 5.02 -31.84 -2.56
CA ARG A 120 5.08 -30.60 -1.77
C ARG A 120 5.20 -29.31 -2.60
N ARG A 121 5.16 -29.40 -3.94
CA ARG A 121 5.24 -28.29 -4.91
C ARG A 121 6.60 -27.59 -4.96
N PHE A 122 7.68 -28.29 -4.65
CA PHE A 122 9.02 -27.79 -4.94
C PHE A 122 9.28 -27.86 -6.44
N ARG A 123 10.06 -26.91 -6.95
CA ARG A 123 10.46 -26.84 -8.36
C ARG A 123 11.96 -27.05 -8.48
N PRO A 124 12.41 -27.80 -9.49
CA PRO A 124 13.82 -28.00 -9.75
C PRO A 124 14.44 -26.72 -10.32
N LEU A 125 15.62 -26.36 -9.83
CA LEU A 125 16.45 -25.26 -10.32
C LEU A 125 17.84 -25.80 -10.61
N LYS A 126 18.28 -25.65 -11.86
CA LYS A 126 19.65 -25.98 -12.25
C LYS A 126 20.59 -24.88 -11.79
N THR A 127 21.56 -25.25 -10.96
CA THR A 127 22.67 -24.37 -10.56
C THR A 127 23.99 -24.96 -11.09
N PRO A 128 25.08 -24.17 -11.17
CA PRO A 128 26.38 -24.69 -11.60
C PRO A 128 26.94 -25.83 -10.74
N GLU A 129 26.50 -25.94 -9.49
CA GLU A 129 27.03 -26.90 -8.49
C GLU A 129 26.10 -28.10 -8.27
N GLY A 130 24.92 -28.09 -8.89
CA GLY A 130 23.95 -29.17 -8.76
C GLY A 130 22.52 -28.72 -9.00
N GLU A 131 21.59 -29.66 -8.87
CA GLU A 131 20.16 -29.38 -8.94
C GLU A 131 19.62 -29.09 -7.53
N VAL A 132 19.00 -27.92 -7.36
CA VAL A 132 18.39 -27.51 -6.10
C VAL A 132 16.88 -27.46 -6.27
N TRP A 133 16.14 -28.06 -5.35
CA TRP A 133 14.69 -27.99 -5.31
C TRP A 133 14.25 -26.86 -4.39
N ALA A 134 13.55 -25.85 -4.92
CA ALA A 134 13.09 -24.72 -4.13
C ALA A 134 11.61 -24.41 -4.37
N LYS A 135 10.99 -23.78 -3.38
CA LYS A 135 9.57 -23.39 -3.40
C LYS A 135 9.43 -21.93 -2.98
N ASN A 136 8.40 -21.25 -3.48
CA ASN A 136 8.01 -19.90 -3.05
C ASN A 136 9.09 -18.81 -3.20
N LEU A 137 10.03 -18.95 -4.15
CA LEU A 137 11.02 -17.89 -4.44
C LEU A 137 10.36 -16.54 -4.77
N ALA A 138 9.26 -16.57 -5.54
CA ALA A 138 8.47 -15.38 -5.85
C ALA A 138 7.81 -14.74 -4.61
N GLY A 139 7.65 -15.47 -3.50
CA GLY A 139 7.06 -14.98 -2.25
C GLY A 139 7.84 -13.82 -1.63
N HIS A 140 9.14 -13.68 -1.93
CA HIS A 140 9.94 -12.54 -1.47
C HIS A 140 9.49 -11.20 -2.10
N TYR A 141 8.77 -11.23 -3.22
CA TYR A 141 8.15 -10.05 -3.82
C TYR A 141 6.80 -9.70 -3.18
N GLY A 142 6.34 -10.43 -2.15
CA GLY A 142 5.06 -10.17 -1.48
C GLY A 142 4.92 -8.72 -0.98
N SER A 143 5.98 -8.16 -0.38
CA SER A 143 5.98 -6.76 0.06
C SER A 143 5.78 -5.77 -1.10
N PHE A 144 6.29 -6.09 -2.30
CA PHE A 144 6.08 -5.27 -3.49
C PHE A 144 4.62 -5.32 -3.94
N VAL A 145 3.99 -6.51 -3.92
CA VAL A 145 2.58 -6.68 -4.26
C VAL A 145 1.68 -5.87 -3.32
N VAL A 146 1.96 -5.89 -2.01
CA VAL A 146 1.20 -5.11 -1.02
C VAL A 146 1.34 -3.60 -1.26
N HIS A 147 2.55 -3.12 -1.58
CA HIS A 147 2.73 -1.70 -1.89
C HIS A 147 2.00 -1.31 -3.18
N LEU A 148 2.06 -2.17 -4.21
CA LEU A 148 1.38 -1.94 -5.48
C LEU A 148 -0.14 -1.90 -5.31
N SER A 149 -0.72 -2.81 -4.52
CA SER A 149 -2.16 -2.80 -4.25
C SER A 149 -2.60 -1.55 -3.50
N LEU A 150 -1.82 -1.11 -2.50
CA LEU A 150 -2.10 0.13 -1.77
C LEU A 150 -1.99 1.36 -2.68
N LEU A 151 -0.96 1.44 -3.51
CA LEU A 151 -0.79 2.53 -4.49
C LEU A 151 -1.96 2.57 -5.48
N LEU A 152 -2.35 1.42 -6.02
CA LEU A 152 -3.48 1.33 -6.95
C LEU A 152 -4.78 1.78 -6.27
N LEU A 153 -5.05 1.32 -5.06
CA LEU A 153 -6.22 1.73 -4.29
C LEU A 153 -6.27 3.25 -4.08
N LEU A 154 -5.14 3.85 -3.66
CA LEU A 154 -5.06 5.30 -3.43
C LEU A 154 -5.22 6.10 -4.73
N LEU A 155 -4.65 5.64 -5.83
CA LEU A 155 -4.80 6.27 -7.14
C LEU A 155 -6.24 6.19 -7.65
N CYS A 156 -6.88 5.03 -7.54
CA CYS A 156 -8.28 4.86 -7.91
C CYS A 156 -9.20 5.73 -7.05
N ALA A 157 -8.99 5.75 -5.73
CA ALA A 157 -9.78 6.58 -4.81
C ALA A 157 -9.61 8.08 -5.13
N SER A 158 -8.38 8.52 -5.41
CA SER A 158 -8.10 9.89 -5.83
C SER A 158 -8.80 10.21 -7.16
N ALA A 159 -8.72 9.30 -8.14
CA ALA A 159 -9.38 9.48 -9.42
C ALA A 159 -10.90 9.61 -9.27
N VAL A 160 -11.53 8.81 -8.41
CA VAL A 160 -12.96 8.94 -8.10
C VAL A 160 -13.26 10.31 -7.49
N LEU A 161 -12.47 10.77 -6.52
CA LEU A 161 -12.66 12.08 -5.90
C LEU A 161 -12.57 13.26 -6.89
N PHE A 162 -11.72 13.15 -7.92
CA PHE A 162 -11.53 14.22 -8.91
C PHE A 162 -12.44 14.13 -10.14
N LEU A 163 -12.83 12.92 -10.55
CA LEU A 163 -13.58 12.70 -11.79
C LEU A 163 -15.07 12.50 -11.54
N SER A 164 -15.47 12.11 -10.33
CA SER A 164 -16.88 11.89 -10.03
C SER A 164 -17.58 13.21 -9.74
N SER A 165 -18.64 13.49 -10.49
CA SER A 165 -19.69 14.42 -10.09
C SER A 165 -20.88 13.63 -9.57
N TYR A 166 -21.46 14.07 -8.46
CA TYR A 166 -22.74 13.56 -7.97
C TYR A 166 -23.67 14.75 -7.77
N GLN A 167 -24.94 14.56 -8.11
CA GLN A 167 -25.96 15.57 -7.94
C GLN A 167 -27.12 14.92 -7.19
N ASP A 168 -27.29 15.31 -5.94
CA ASP A 168 -28.43 14.87 -5.15
C ASP A 168 -29.62 15.76 -5.49
N VAL A 169 -30.66 15.14 -6.05
CA VAL A 169 -31.90 15.81 -6.41
C VAL A 169 -32.99 15.32 -5.47
N THR A 170 -33.54 16.22 -4.68
CA THR A 170 -34.76 15.96 -3.91
C THR A 170 -35.95 16.31 -4.79
N LEU A 171 -36.83 15.32 -5.03
CA LEU A 171 -38.04 15.50 -5.83
C LEU A 171 -39.26 15.31 -4.94
N HIS A 172 -40.22 16.22 -5.04
CA HIS A 172 -41.55 16.02 -4.48
C HIS A 172 -42.44 15.20 -5.43
N PRO A 173 -43.47 14.50 -4.93
CA PRO A 173 -44.39 13.75 -5.78
C PRO A 173 -44.99 14.65 -6.89
N GLY A 174 -44.70 14.32 -8.16
CA GLY A 174 -45.16 15.07 -9.32
C GLY A 174 -44.11 15.92 -10.03
N GLU A 175 -42.91 16.08 -9.47
CA GLU A 175 -41.80 16.78 -10.14
C GLU A 175 -41.04 15.86 -11.10
N SER A 176 -40.49 16.46 -12.16
CA SER A 176 -39.59 15.77 -13.10
C SER A 176 -38.29 16.56 -13.23
N VAL A 177 -37.17 15.84 -13.31
CA VAL A 177 -35.85 16.42 -13.54
C VAL A 177 -35.29 15.93 -14.86
N LYS A 178 -34.75 16.88 -15.64
CA LYS A 178 -33.92 16.57 -16.81
C LYS A 178 -32.47 16.48 -16.32
N LEU A 179 -31.92 15.29 -16.40
CA LEU A 179 -30.51 14.97 -16.13
C LEU A 179 -29.63 15.47 -17.28
#